data_AF-A0A925EUI4-F1
#
_entry.id   AF-A0A925EUI4-F1
#
_cell.length_a   1.000
_cell.length_b   1.000
_cell.length_c   1.000
_cell.angle_alpha   90.00
_cell.angle_beta   90.00
_cell.angle_gamma   90.00
#
_symmetry.space_group_name_H-M   'P 1'
#
loop_
_entity.id
_entity.type
_entity.pdbx_description
1 polymer ?
#
loop_
_entity_poly.entity_id
_entity_poly.type
_entity_poly.pdbx_seq_one_letter_code
_entity_poly.pdbx_strand_id
1 'polypeptide(L)'
;MKQWIFFGLFVISICTGCVAPNQTFEKIPPGIWRGTLLLDRVPVSKYGDDRDIVKKFDFDAELPFNFEVIYDDASNFHVVIHNAEERIKITDIEFGRDKSTAKDTVVIRFPVYDTYIKAIYEDGVMEGEWVVNYRENYSIPFKAVHGVADRFSLVDGEVETNVDGRWSATFEIGTDDQYPATGLFRQEEKRLTGTFLTETGDYRYLEGIVYKKKIYLSTFDGAHAYLFLGKLMDNGQLTGTYRSGSHYTTNWEAVKDKEANLHDAYDLTKSNTSDPLSLSFENESGTMVSIDDDKYKNKIKLIQLMGTWCPNCMDETVFLKTYFEKHPADDVEIISIGFERYKDAEKAKASLKRFKTRMNIDHEVLYGGHYDKKAASEKMPQLDKIMAYPTLLFVDRNNRIVKIHTGFNGLATPEYPAFEKEFGEIIESMRK
;
A
#
# COMPACT_ATOMS: atom_id res chain seq x y z
N MET A 1 74.10 0.68 40.83
CA MET A 1 73.54 0.77 39.46
C MET A 1 72.47 -0.30 39.34
N LYS A 2 71.18 0.08 39.34
CA LYS A 2 69.96 -0.72 39.01
C LYS A 2 69.70 -1.98 39.87
N GLN A 3 68.50 -2.44 40.21
CA GLN A 3 67.12 -2.05 39.92
C GLN A 3 66.20 -2.76 40.93
N TRP A 4 65.06 -2.15 41.21
CA TRP A 4 63.94 -2.68 41.99
C TRP A 4 63.25 -3.87 41.30
N ILE A 5 62.71 -4.81 42.07
CA ILE A 5 61.56 -5.64 41.64
C ILE A 5 60.55 -5.70 42.79
N PHE A 6 59.49 -4.92 42.65
CA PHE A 6 58.20 -5.07 43.31
C PHE A 6 57.47 -6.25 42.64
N PHE A 7 56.96 -7.21 43.41
CA PHE A 7 56.01 -8.21 42.91
C PHE A 7 54.67 -7.97 43.61
N GLY A 8 53.75 -7.30 42.91
CA GLY A 8 52.38 -7.06 43.36
C GLY A 8 51.50 -8.26 43.04
N LEU A 9 50.66 -8.64 44.00
CA LEU A 9 49.57 -9.61 43.85
C LEU A 9 48.66 -9.22 42.67
N PHE A 10 48.47 -10.14 41.73
CA PHE A 10 47.41 -10.05 40.72
C PHE A 10 46.23 -10.92 41.20
N VAL A 11 45.19 -10.28 41.71
CA VAL A 11 43.91 -10.91 42.02
C VAL A 11 43.18 -11.12 40.69
N ILE A 12 43.11 -12.36 40.22
CA ILE A 12 42.27 -12.75 39.08
C ILE A 12 40.85 -12.92 39.61
N SER A 13 40.05 -11.84 39.54
CA SER A 13 38.61 -11.89 39.75
C SER A 13 37.97 -12.42 38.47
N ILE A 14 37.63 -13.70 38.45
CA ILE A 14 36.85 -14.33 37.37
C ILE A 14 35.42 -13.80 37.48
N CYS A 15 35.08 -12.80 36.68
CA CYS A 15 33.70 -12.40 36.46
C CYS A 15 32.99 -13.51 35.68
N THR A 16 32.37 -14.46 36.38
CA THR A 16 31.28 -15.28 35.84
C THR A 16 30.04 -14.40 35.70
N GLY A 17 30.07 -13.48 34.74
CA GLY A 17 28.86 -12.83 34.24
C GLY A 17 28.15 -13.82 33.35
N CYS A 18 27.16 -14.54 33.89
CA CYS A 18 26.16 -15.15 33.03
C CYS A 18 25.52 -14.02 32.21
N VAL A 19 25.82 -13.97 30.92
CA VAL A 19 25.02 -13.19 29.97
C VAL A 19 23.70 -13.93 29.84
N ALA A 20 22.77 -13.66 30.74
CA ALA A 20 21.38 -14.06 30.54
C ALA A 20 20.83 -13.19 29.39
N PRO A 21 20.30 -13.77 28.30
CA PRO A 21 19.51 -12.98 27.37
C PRO A 21 18.33 -12.41 28.15
N ASN A 22 18.34 -11.10 28.39
CA ASN A 22 17.55 -10.48 29.45
C ASN A 22 16.07 -10.27 29.09
N GLN A 23 15.56 -10.85 28.00
CA GLN A 23 14.13 -10.87 27.67
C GLN A 23 13.79 -12.14 26.87
N THR A 24 13.25 -13.14 27.55
CA THR A 24 12.47 -14.21 26.89
C THR A 24 11.08 -13.65 26.64
N PHE A 25 10.74 -13.37 25.38
CA PHE A 25 9.38 -12.95 25.03
C PHE A 25 8.50 -14.19 24.90
N GLU A 26 7.26 -14.13 25.38
CA GLU A 26 6.33 -15.27 25.30
C GLU A 26 5.90 -15.59 23.86
N LYS A 27 6.11 -14.65 22.92
CA LYS A 27 5.73 -14.77 21.51
C LYS A 27 6.90 -14.44 20.58
N ILE A 28 6.79 -13.36 19.82
CA ILE A 28 7.78 -12.92 18.83
C ILE A 28 8.63 -11.80 19.43
N PRO A 29 9.96 -11.74 19.22
CA PRO A 29 10.80 -10.63 19.64
C PRO A 29 10.30 -9.25 19.15
N PRO A 30 10.24 -8.22 20.03
CA PRO A 30 9.92 -6.86 19.65
C PRO A 30 11.04 -6.22 18.83
N GLY A 31 10.72 -5.08 18.22
CA GLY A 31 11.65 -4.28 17.43
C GLY A 31 11.57 -4.62 15.94
N ILE A 32 12.61 -4.20 15.21
CA ILE A 32 12.61 -4.20 13.76
C ILE A 32 12.85 -5.60 13.20
N TRP A 33 12.08 -5.91 12.16
CA TRP A 33 12.21 -7.07 11.30
C TRP A 33 12.36 -6.63 9.85
N ARG A 34 13.15 -7.38 9.10
CA ARG A 34 13.22 -7.27 7.64
C ARG A 34 12.48 -8.43 7.02
N GLY A 35 11.29 -8.16 6.49
CA GLY A 35 10.52 -9.05 5.64
C GLY A 35 11.06 -9.08 4.21
N THR A 36 10.82 -10.17 3.50
CA THR A 36 11.16 -10.34 2.08
C THR A 36 10.13 -11.26 1.44
N LEU A 37 9.51 -10.80 0.35
CA LEU A 37 8.68 -11.62 -0.53
C LEU A 37 9.54 -12.12 -1.70
N LEU A 38 9.47 -13.41 -1.99
CA LEU A 38 10.27 -14.06 -3.03
C LEU A 38 9.43 -14.19 -4.30
N LEU A 39 9.57 -13.24 -5.23
CA LEU A 39 8.66 -13.04 -6.36
C LEU A 39 8.75 -14.13 -7.44
N ASP A 40 9.92 -14.74 -7.64
CA ASP A 40 10.15 -15.79 -8.65
C ASP A 40 10.12 -17.22 -8.09
N ARG A 41 9.98 -17.37 -6.77
CA ARG A 41 10.02 -18.69 -6.15
C ARG A 41 8.63 -19.31 -6.12
N VAL A 42 8.54 -20.54 -6.62
CA VAL A 42 7.38 -21.43 -6.39
C VAL A 42 7.20 -21.60 -4.87
N PRO A 43 5.95 -21.70 -4.35
CA PRO A 43 5.69 -21.99 -2.94
C PRO A 43 6.64 -23.07 -2.41
N VAL A 44 7.47 -22.71 -1.44
CA VAL A 44 8.44 -23.65 -0.87
C VAL A 44 7.70 -24.56 0.10
N SER A 45 7.18 -25.68 -0.41
CA SER A 45 6.92 -26.83 0.45
C SER A 45 8.26 -27.47 0.80
N LYS A 46 8.93 -26.99 1.85
CA LYS A 46 9.90 -27.77 2.64
C LYS A 46 10.37 -26.99 3.88
N TYR A 47 10.00 -27.50 5.04
CA TYR A 47 10.66 -27.18 6.31
C TYR A 47 11.96 -27.99 6.43
N GLY A 48 13.05 -27.33 6.82
CA GLY A 48 14.25 -28.01 7.34
C GLY A 48 15.44 -28.20 6.38
N ASP A 49 15.70 -27.26 5.48
CA ASP A 49 16.99 -27.23 4.76
C ASP A 49 17.72 -25.90 5.00
N ASP A 50 18.62 -25.90 5.99
CA ASP A 50 19.48 -24.76 6.38
C ASP A 50 20.44 -24.29 5.26
N ARG A 51 20.43 -24.94 4.09
CA ARG A 51 21.34 -24.66 2.97
C ARG A 51 21.01 -23.42 2.15
N ASP A 52 19.88 -22.75 2.40
CA ASP A 52 19.50 -21.54 1.63
C ASP A 52 19.94 -20.21 2.29
N ILE A 53 20.65 -20.25 3.43
CA ILE A 53 21.16 -19.04 4.13
C ILE A 53 22.34 -18.38 3.39
N VAL A 54 22.92 -19.01 2.35
CA VAL A 54 24.13 -18.51 1.67
C VAL A 54 23.88 -18.08 0.21
N LYS A 55 22.64 -17.91 -0.24
CA LYS A 55 22.39 -17.28 -1.55
C LYS A 55 22.43 -15.76 -1.41
N LYS A 56 23.36 -15.16 -2.15
CA LYS A 56 23.50 -13.72 -2.43
C LYS A 56 22.13 -13.10 -2.71
N PHE A 57 21.80 -12.00 -2.03
CA PHE A 57 20.55 -11.25 -2.22
C PHE A 57 20.28 -11.03 -3.71
N ASP A 58 19.14 -11.55 -4.19
CA ASP A 58 18.71 -11.44 -5.58
C ASP A 58 17.80 -10.22 -5.74
N PHE A 59 18.40 -9.06 -6.04
CA PHE A 59 17.70 -7.80 -6.19
C PHE A 59 16.57 -7.83 -7.22
N ASP A 60 16.61 -8.76 -8.17
CA ASP A 60 15.65 -8.83 -9.26
C ASP A 60 14.40 -9.62 -8.86
N ALA A 61 14.49 -10.47 -7.82
CA ALA A 61 13.46 -11.41 -7.39
C ALA A 61 13.01 -11.27 -5.93
N GLU A 62 13.74 -10.52 -5.11
CA GLU A 62 13.43 -10.31 -3.69
C GLU A 62 12.86 -8.92 -3.45
N LEU A 63 11.63 -8.86 -2.94
CA LEU A 63 10.98 -7.62 -2.51
C LEU A 63 11.10 -7.48 -0.99
N PRO A 64 12.01 -6.64 -0.50
CA PRO A 64 12.18 -6.43 0.94
C PRO A 64 11.22 -5.38 1.49
N PHE A 65 10.84 -5.53 2.75
CA PHE A 65 10.16 -4.50 3.50
C PHE A 65 10.49 -4.59 4.98
N ASN A 66 10.35 -3.48 5.71
CA ASN A 66 10.57 -3.48 7.14
C ASN A 66 9.24 -3.43 7.88
N PHE A 67 9.19 -4.11 9.01
CA PHE A 67 8.09 -3.98 9.96
C PHE A 67 8.62 -4.02 11.40
N GLU A 68 7.88 -3.44 12.32
CA GLU A 68 8.21 -3.43 13.74
C GLU A 68 7.19 -4.23 14.54
N VAL A 69 7.66 -5.07 15.45
CA VAL A 69 6.81 -5.74 16.44
C VAL A 69 6.81 -4.90 17.71
N ILE A 70 5.65 -4.41 18.13
CA ILE A 70 5.49 -3.53 19.29
C ILE A 70 4.52 -4.18 20.27
N TYR A 71 4.98 -4.43 21.50
CA TYR A 71 4.12 -4.96 22.57
C TYR A 71 3.33 -3.82 23.21
N ASP A 72 2.02 -3.98 23.26
CA ASP A 72 1.11 -3.07 23.96
C ASP A 72 1.05 -3.41 25.46
N ASP A 73 1.20 -4.70 25.80
CA ASP A 73 1.31 -5.22 27.16
C ASP A 73 2.13 -6.52 27.19
N ALA A 74 2.14 -7.26 28.30
CA ALA A 74 2.91 -8.50 28.44
C ALA A 74 2.52 -9.61 27.45
N SER A 75 1.30 -9.57 26.92
CA SER A 75 0.67 -10.64 26.13
C SER A 75 0.22 -10.19 24.74
N ASN A 76 -0.10 -8.92 24.55
CA ASN A 76 -0.61 -8.36 23.30
C ASN A 76 0.46 -7.53 22.60
N PHE A 77 0.51 -7.67 21.28
CA PHE A 77 1.39 -6.90 20.42
C PHE A 77 0.68 -6.57 19.11
N HIS A 78 1.17 -5.55 18.43
CA HIS A 78 0.81 -5.20 17.07
C HIS A 78 2.06 -5.14 16.19
N VAL A 79 1.83 -5.17 14.88
CA VAL A 79 2.86 -4.98 13.87
C VAL A 79 2.66 -3.64 13.21
N VAL A 80 3.76 -2.93 12.92
CA VAL A 80 3.73 -1.71 12.12
C VAL A 80 4.59 -1.94 10.88
N ILE A 81 3.97 -1.96 9.68
CA ILE A 81 4.75 -1.98 8.44
C ILE A 81 5.25 -0.56 8.16
N HIS A 82 6.52 -0.46 7.77
CA HIS A 82 7.17 0.80 7.44
C HIS A 82 7.34 0.90 5.92
N ASN A 83 6.84 1.98 5.32
CA ASN A 83 7.13 2.35 3.93
C ASN A 83 7.44 3.85 3.88
N ALA A 84 8.72 4.23 3.86
CA ALA A 84 9.13 5.64 3.94
C ALA A 84 8.49 6.35 5.16
N GLU A 85 7.64 7.36 4.96
CA GLU A 85 6.89 8.04 6.02
C GLU A 85 5.63 7.28 6.49
N GLU A 86 5.12 6.35 5.70
CA GLU A 86 3.92 5.58 6.04
C GLU A 86 4.18 4.55 7.14
N ARG A 87 3.23 4.46 8.06
CA ARG A 87 3.19 3.49 9.15
C ARG A 87 1.84 2.80 9.17
N ILE A 88 1.82 1.52 8.81
CA ILE A 88 0.58 0.73 8.73
C ILE A 88 0.48 -0.13 9.98
N LYS A 89 -0.38 0.27 10.93
CA LYS A 89 -0.63 -0.50 12.16
C LYS A 89 -1.56 -1.68 11.88
N ILE A 90 -1.13 -2.87 12.30
CA ILE A 90 -1.86 -4.12 12.14
C ILE A 90 -2.06 -4.74 13.52
N THR A 91 -3.32 -4.87 13.93
CA THR A 91 -3.70 -5.45 15.23
C THR A 91 -4.32 -6.84 15.10
N ASP A 92 -4.66 -7.27 13.88
CA ASP A 92 -5.28 -8.56 13.59
C ASP A 92 -4.17 -9.62 13.43
N ILE A 93 -3.68 -10.10 14.59
CA ILE A 93 -2.54 -11.01 14.67
C ILE A 93 -2.89 -12.20 15.56
N GLU A 94 -2.67 -13.39 15.04
CA GLU A 94 -2.74 -14.64 15.78
C GLU A 94 -1.34 -15.21 15.94
N PHE A 95 -0.97 -15.58 17.18
CA PHE A 95 0.26 -16.32 17.44
C PHE A 95 -0.09 -17.56 18.26
N GLY A 96 0.39 -18.71 17.82
CA GLY A 96 0.19 -19.97 18.51
C GLY A 96 0.85 -21.13 17.80
N ARG A 97 0.67 -22.33 18.34
CA ARG A 97 1.31 -23.54 17.82
C ARG A 97 0.43 -24.18 16.75
N ASP A 98 0.97 -24.34 15.54
CA ASP A 98 0.25 -25.04 14.47
C ASP A 98 0.13 -26.53 14.82
N LYS A 99 -1.09 -27.06 14.78
CA LYS A 99 -1.38 -28.44 15.22
C LYS A 99 -0.76 -29.50 14.32
N SER A 100 -0.49 -29.19 13.06
CA SER A 100 0.05 -30.14 12.09
C SER A 100 1.57 -30.22 12.13
N THR A 101 2.23 -29.08 12.31
CA THR A 101 3.70 -29.01 12.35
C THR A 101 4.27 -29.00 13.76
N ALA A 102 3.44 -28.75 14.78
CA ALA A 102 3.85 -28.55 16.17
C ALA A 102 4.90 -27.43 16.35
N LYS A 103 4.87 -26.43 15.48
CA LYS A 103 5.77 -25.27 15.50
C LYS A 103 5.02 -23.97 15.78
N ASP A 104 5.71 -23.00 16.34
CA ASP A 104 5.13 -21.68 16.61
C ASP A 104 4.87 -20.95 15.29
N THR A 105 3.67 -20.41 15.15
CA THR A 105 3.14 -19.85 13.91
C THR A 105 2.50 -18.51 14.21
N VAL A 106 2.84 -17.52 13.38
CA VAL A 106 2.21 -16.21 13.36
C VAL A 106 1.33 -16.09 12.11
N VAL A 107 0.14 -15.50 12.29
CA VAL A 107 -0.74 -15.07 11.20
C VAL A 107 -0.98 -13.58 11.36
N ILE A 108 -0.53 -12.78 10.39
CA ILE A 108 -0.73 -11.33 10.34
C ILE A 108 -1.77 -11.06 9.25
N ARG A 109 -2.97 -10.61 9.63
CA ARG A 109 -4.07 -10.41 8.68
C ARG A 109 -4.14 -8.95 8.22
N PHE A 110 -4.52 -8.76 6.96
CA PHE A 110 -4.87 -7.47 6.37
C PHE A 110 -6.36 -7.49 6.02
N PRO A 111 -7.27 -7.29 7.00
CA PRO A 111 -8.67 -7.63 6.81
C PRO A 111 -9.32 -6.81 5.71
N VAL A 112 -8.96 -5.53 5.57
CA VAL A 112 -9.48 -4.66 4.51
C VAL A 112 -9.20 -5.25 3.12
N TYR A 113 -7.99 -5.75 2.89
CA TYR A 113 -7.55 -6.26 1.59
C TYR A 113 -7.79 -7.77 1.38
N ASP A 114 -8.26 -8.47 2.40
CA ASP A 114 -8.48 -9.92 2.38
C ASP A 114 -7.20 -10.72 2.01
N THR A 115 -6.09 -10.34 2.63
CA THR A 115 -4.81 -11.03 2.53
C THR A 115 -4.25 -11.30 3.92
N TYR A 116 -3.27 -12.19 4.03
CA TYR A 116 -2.57 -12.44 5.29
C TYR A 116 -1.17 -13.01 5.05
N ILE A 117 -0.25 -12.76 5.98
CA ILE A 117 1.00 -13.51 6.09
C ILE A 117 0.75 -14.65 7.09
N LYS A 118 1.08 -15.89 6.73
CA LYS A 118 1.19 -17.02 7.66
C LYS A 118 2.62 -17.51 7.64
N ALA A 119 3.29 -17.50 8.79
CA ALA A 119 4.69 -17.88 8.90
C ALA A 119 4.98 -18.67 10.17
N ILE A 120 5.87 -19.63 10.05
CA ILE A 120 6.48 -20.32 11.19
C ILE A 120 7.59 -19.44 11.73
N TYR A 121 7.67 -19.30 13.05
CA TYR A 121 8.70 -18.56 13.74
C TYR A 121 9.65 -19.53 14.46
N GLU A 122 10.95 -19.44 14.16
CA GLU A 122 12.03 -20.17 14.83
C GLU A 122 13.28 -19.27 14.92
N ASP A 123 13.84 -19.10 16.13
CA ASP A 123 15.15 -18.45 16.38
C ASP A 123 15.40 -17.12 15.66
N GLY A 124 14.43 -16.20 15.71
CA GLY A 124 14.56 -14.86 15.10
C GLY A 124 14.32 -14.83 13.59
N VAL A 125 13.84 -15.93 13.02
CA VAL A 125 13.47 -16.05 11.61
C VAL A 125 11.99 -16.40 11.50
N MET A 126 11.30 -15.79 10.54
CA MET A 126 9.98 -16.21 10.11
C MET A 126 10.04 -16.76 8.68
N GLU A 127 9.40 -17.90 8.42
CA GLU A 127 9.29 -18.47 7.08
C GLU A 127 7.87 -18.95 6.80
N GLY A 128 7.32 -18.57 5.66
CA GLY A 128 5.98 -18.93 5.25
C GLY A 128 5.58 -18.24 3.96
N GLU A 129 4.38 -17.66 3.94
CA GLU A 129 3.81 -17.11 2.71
C GLU A 129 2.82 -15.97 2.98
N TRP A 130 2.79 -15.00 2.07
CA TRP A 130 1.73 -14.02 1.93
C TRP A 130 0.66 -14.56 0.99
N VAL A 131 -0.55 -14.75 1.50
CA VAL A 131 -1.68 -15.38 0.81
C VAL A 131 -2.72 -14.34 0.43
N VAL A 132 -3.25 -14.47 -0.78
CA VAL A 132 -4.22 -13.54 -1.36
C VAL A 132 -5.53 -14.26 -1.67
N ASN A 133 -6.55 -14.10 -0.82
CA ASN A 133 -7.76 -14.93 -0.85
C ASN A 133 -8.67 -14.70 -2.06
N TYR A 134 -8.61 -13.52 -2.68
CA TYR A 134 -9.43 -13.20 -3.85
C TYR A 134 -8.84 -13.70 -5.17
N ARG A 135 -7.66 -14.35 -5.12
CA ARG A 135 -7.03 -15.01 -6.27
C ARG A 135 -6.97 -16.50 -6.03
N GLU A 136 -7.22 -17.27 -7.09
CA GLU A 136 -7.14 -18.72 -7.02
C GLU A 136 -5.68 -19.17 -6.85
N ASN A 137 -5.41 -19.92 -5.78
CA ASN A 137 -4.11 -20.55 -5.50
C ASN A 137 -2.91 -19.60 -5.60
N TYR A 138 -3.09 -18.33 -5.20
CA TYR A 138 -2.03 -17.33 -5.24
C TYR A 138 -1.49 -17.04 -3.84
N SER A 139 -0.22 -17.36 -3.64
CA SER A 139 0.59 -16.89 -2.53
C SER A 139 2.01 -16.58 -2.99
N ILE A 140 2.72 -15.76 -2.22
CA ILE A 140 4.13 -15.45 -2.44
C ILE A 140 4.93 -15.90 -1.21
N PRO A 141 6.01 -16.68 -1.37
CA PRO A 141 6.85 -17.06 -0.23
C PRO A 141 7.37 -15.83 0.52
N PHE A 142 7.31 -15.89 1.84
CA PHE A 142 7.68 -14.84 2.77
C PHE A 142 8.78 -15.35 3.71
N LYS A 143 9.79 -14.50 3.91
CA LYS A 143 10.81 -14.67 4.93
C LYS A 143 10.98 -13.39 5.73
N ALA A 144 11.22 -13.46 7.03
CA ALA A 144 11.66 -12.32 7.80
C ALA A 144 12.80 -12.66 8.76
N VAL A 145 13.67 -11.69 9.01
CA VAL A 145 14.79 -11.80 9.95
C VAL A 145 14.72 -10.65 10.96
N HIS A 146 14.82 -10.99 12.24
CA HIS A 146 14.82 -10.04 13.35
C HIS A 146 16.11 -9.23 13.41
N GLY A 147 16.01 -7.98 13.86
CA GLY A 147 17.16 -7.11 14.13
C GLY A 147 17.84 -6.53 12.89
N VAL A 148 17.31 -6.77 11.69
CA VAL A 148 17.85 -6.23 10.44
C VAL A 148 17.07 -5.00 10.03
N ALA A 149 17.68 -3.82 10.16
CA ALA A 149 17.05 -2.55 9.78
C ALA A 149 17.24 -2.21 8.29
N ASP A 150 18.34 -2.62 7.67
CA ASP A 150 18.62 -2.31 6.27
C ASP A 150 17.61 -2.99 5.34
N ARG A 151 16.74 -2.20 4.70
CA ARG A 151 15.78 -2.70 3.70
C ARG A 151 16.49 -3.42 2.56
N PHE A 152 17.56 -2.84 2.02
CA PHE A 152 18.37 -3.43 0.96
C PHE A 152 19.81 -3.58 1.47
N SER A 153 20.25 -4.83 1.71
CA SER A 153 21.60 -5.11 2.18
C SER A 153 22.59 -5.10 1.00
N LEU A 154 23.21 -3.94 0.74
CA LEU A 154 24.29 -3.81 -0.24
C LEU A 154 25.64 -3.71 0.46
N VAL A 155 26.66 -4.34 -0.14
CA VAL A 155 28.06 -4.24 0.31
C VAL A 155 28.55 -2.81 0.07
N ASP A 156 29.41 -2.32 0.97
CA ASP A 156 30.02 -0.99 0.94
C ASP A 156 30.40 -0.49 -0.47
N GLY A 157 30.05 0.76 -0.74
CA GLY A 157 30.32 1.48 -1.98
C GLY A 157 29.82 2.91 -1.91
N GLU A 158 30.41 3.78 -2.74
CA GLU A 158 30.04 5.19 -2.84
C GLU A 158 28.77 5.37 -3.68
N VAL A 159 28.00 6.41 -3.35
CA VAL A 159 26.87 6.86 -4.16
C VAL A 159 27.44 7.66 -5.33
N GLU A 160 27.31 7.14 -6.54
CA GLU A 160 27.83 7.78 -7.75
C GLU A 160 26.78 8.63 -8.48
N THR A 161 25.52 8.65 -8.00
CA THR A 161 24.42 9.33 -8.68
C THR A 161 23.47 10.06 -7.73
N ASN A 162 22.84 11.11 -8.25
CA ASN A 162 21.74 11.81 -7.61
C ASN A 162 20.50 11.77 -8.52
N VAL A 163 19.46 11.08 -8.05
CA VAL A 163 18.17 10.93 -8.75
C VAL A 163 17.04 11.77 -8.13
N ASP A 164 17.35 12.61 -7.14
CA ASP A 164 16.39 13.51 -6.49
C ASP A 164 15.67 14.41 -7.52
N GLY A 165 14.36 14.55 -7.37
CA GLY A 165 13.51 15.43 -8.16
C GLY A 165 12.40 14.70 -8.91
N ARG A 166 11.83 15.43 -9.87
CA ARG A 166 10.70 15.00 -10.70
C ARG A 166 11.17 14.44 -12.04
N TRP A 167 10.53 13.37 -12.47
CA TRP A 167 10.86 12.61 -13.68
C TRP A 167 9.61 12.31 -14.48
N SER A 168 9.60 12.67 -15.77
CA SER A 168 8.58 12.21 -16.71
C SER A 168 8.87 10.77 -17.09
N ALA A 169 7.96 9.86 -16.80
CA ALA A 169 8.14 8.42 -16.94
C ALA A 169 7.08 7.80 -17.86
N THR A 170 7.44 6.69 -18.50
CA THR A 170 6.53 5.86 -19.29
C THR A 170 6.68 4.42 -18.84
N PHE A 171 5.57 3.74 -18.61
CA PHE A 171 5.50 2.31 -18.25
C PHE A 171 5.00 1.47 -19.42
N GLU A 172 5.24 0.15 -19.34
CA GLU A 172 4.84 -0.81 -20.38
C GLU A 172 5.40 -0.50 -21.75
N ILE A 173 6.60 0.08 -21.77
CA ILE A 173 7.28 0.55 -22.98
C ILE A 173 7.37 -0.57 -24.01
N GLY A 174 7.00 -0.25 -25.24
CA GLY A 174 6.97 -1.18 -26.36
C GLY A 174 5.69 -2.01 -26.47
N THR A 175 4.70 -1.79 -25.61
CA THR A 175 3.36 -2.43 -25.70
C THR A 175 2.28 -1.43 -26.13
N ASP A 176 1.10 -1.94 -26.45
CA ASP A 176 -0.09 -1.12 -26.77
C ASP A 176 -0.72 -0.49 -25.51
N ASP A 177 -0.35 -0.97 -24.32
CA ASP A 177 -0.89 -0.57 -23.02
C ASP A 177 0.02 0.45 -22.29
N GLN A 178 0.94 1.10 -23.02
CA GLN A 178 1.80 2.16 -22.47
C GLN A 178 1.01 3.27 -21.81
N TYR A 179 1.47 3.71 -20.64
CA TYR A 179 0.88 4.84 -19.93
C TYR A 179 1.94 5.78 -19.34
N PRO A 180 1.62 7.09 -19.28
CA PRO A 180 2.50 8.07 -18.66
C PRO A 180 2.44 7.98 -17.14
N ALA A 181 3.54 8.33 -16.50
CA ALA A 181 3.66 8.49 -15.08
C ALA A 181 4.61 9.65 -14.74
N THR A 182 4.56 10.15 -13.52
CA THR A 182 5.55 11.09 -13.01
C THR A 182 6.23 10.53 -11.78
N GLY A 183 7.53 10.23 -11.88
CA GLY A 183 8.35 9.79 -10.76
C GLY A 183 8.73 10.98 -9.87
N LEU A 184 8.43 10.88 -8.59
CA LEU A 184 8.80 11.86 -7.57
C LEU A 184 9.75 11.21 -6.59
N PHE A 185 11.03 11.59 -6.64
CA PHE A 185 12.06 11.00 -5.80
C PHE A 185 12.68 12.01 -4.87
N ARG A 186 12.89 11.60 -3.63
CA ARG A 186 13.66 12.32 -2.62
C ARG A 186 14.87 11.48 -2.24
N GLN A 187 16.06 11.99 -2.47
CA GLN A 187 17.31 11.31 -2.12
C GLN A 187 18.02 12.00 -0.97
N GLU A 188 18.41 11.22 0.04
CA GLU A 188 19.21 11.63 1.18
C GLU A 188 20.38 10.65 1.34
N GLU A 189 21.56 11.06 0.88
CA GLU A 189 22.72 10.18 0.74
C GLU A 189 22.40 8.92 -0.08
N LYS A 190 22.40 7.75 0.56
CA LYS A 190 22.03 6.44 -0.02
C LYS A 190 20.53 6.19 0.03
N ARG A 191 19.79 6.82 0.94
CA ARG A 191 18.36 6.58 1.11
C ARG A 191 17.57 7.23 -0.02
N LEU A 192 16.62 6.50 -0.57
CA LEU A 192 15.71 6.96 -1.60
C LEU A 192 14.28 6.69 -1.15
N THR A 193 13.45 7.72 -1.16
CA THR A 193 12.00 7.61 -1.03
C THR A 193 11.34 8.21 -2.25
N GLY A 194 10.08 7.85 -2.50
CA GLY A 194 9.33 8.43 -3.60
C GLY A 194 8.03 7.74 -3.90
N THR A 195 7.45 8.12 -5.03
CA THR A 195 6.27 7.49 -5.64
C THR A 195 6.29 7.73 -7.13
N PHE A 196 5.40 7.05 -7.85
CA PHE A 196 5.05 7.38 -9.22
C PHE A 196 3.59 7.81 -9.25
N LEU A 197 3.31 9.00 -9.76
CA LEU A 197 1.95 9.44 -10.07
C LEU A 197 1.53 8.84 -11.40
N THR A 198 0.28 8.40 -11.50
CA THR A 198 -0.38 7.99 -12.75
C THR A 198 -1.70 8.74 -12.90
N GLU A 199 -2.31 8.67 -14.08
CA GLU A 199 -3.63 9.26 -14.31
C GLU A 199 -4.73 8.66 -13.41
N THR A 200 -4.48 7.49 -12.80
CA THR A 200 -5.45 6.76 -12.00
C THR A 200 -5.19 6.80 -10.50
N GLY A 201 -4.12 7.48 -10.08
CA GLY A 201 -3.63 7.54 -8.70
C GLY A 201 -2.14 7.29 -8.64
N ASP A 202 -1.59 7.12 -7.43
CA ASP A 202 -0.16 6.95 -7.23
C ASP A 202 0.23 5.55 -6.74
N TYR A 203 1.54 5.25 -6.81
CA TYR A 203 2.15 3.99 -6.38
C TYR A 203 2.46 3.93 -4.87
N ARG A 204 1.90 4.86 -4.10
CA ARG A 204 2.10 5.05 -2.66
C ARG A 204 3.58 5.20 -2.29
N TYR A 205 3.83 5.13 -0.99
CA TYR A 205 5.14 5.30 -0.38
C TYR A 205 6.11 4.20 -0.80
N LEU A 206 7.10 4.56 -1.63
CA LEU A 206 8.23 3.70 -1.99
C LEU A 206 9.43 4.05 -1.12
N GLU A 207 10.14 3.02 -0.66
CA GLU A 207 11.39 3.20 0.08
C GLU A 207 12.47 2.23 -0.42
N GLY A 208 13.70 2.73 -0.41
CA GLY A 208 14.88 1.93 -0.66
C GLY A 208 16.13 2.79 -0.76
N ILE A 209 16.98 2.49 -1.74
CA ILE A 209 18.32 3.05 -1.80
C ILE A 209 18.81 3.34 -3.22
N VAL A 210 19.77 4.24 -3.29
CA VAL A 210 20.65 4.47 -4.43
C VAL A 210 21.99 3.79 -4.17
N TYR A 211 22.45 3.01 -5.15
CA TYR A 211 23.76 2.38 -5.11
C TYR A 211 24.44 2.44 -6.47
N LYS A 212 25.61 3.09 -6.51
CA LYS A 212 26.30 3.46 -7.75
C LYS A 212 25.37 4.26 -8.66
N LYS A 213 25.01 3.73 -9.82
CA LYS A 213 24.01 4.31 -10.74
C LYS A 213 22.65 3.60 -10.69
N LYS A 214 22.39 2.75 -9.70
CA LYS A 214 21.14 1.98 -9.61
C LYS A 214 20.26 2.50 -8.49
N ILE A 215 18.95 2.39 -8.69
CA ILE A 215 17.93 2.65 -7.68
C ILE A 215 17.18 1.36 -7.39
N TYR A 216 16.84 1.18 -6.13
CA TYR A 216 16.08 0.06 -5.61
C TYR A 216 14.99 0.64 -4.73
N LEU A 217 13.74 0.34 -5.04
CA LEU A 217 12.58 0.85 -4.32
C LEU A 217 11.59 -0.29 -4.15
N SER A 218 10.93 -0.34 -3.01
CA SER A 218 9.91 -1.35 -2.74
C SER A 218 8.84 -0.81 -1.81
N THR A 219 7.66 -1.41 -1.90
CA THR A 219 6.61 -1.22 -0.91
C THR A 219 5.84 -2.51 -0.72
N PHE A 220 5.41 -2.73 0.52
CA PHE A 220 4.46 -3.76 0.87
C PHE A 220 3.47 -3.17 1.86
N ASP A 221 2.18 -3.22 1.56
CA ASP A 221 1.12 -2.62 2.39
C ASP A 221 -0.01 -3.63 2.71
N GLY A 222 0.17 -4.90 2.32
CA GLY A 222 -0.84 -5.95 2.42
C GLY A 222 -1.84 -6.01 1.26
N ALA A 223 -1.93 -4.96 0.43
CA ALA A 223 -2.66 -4.97 -0.85
C ALA A 223 -1.71 -5.16 -2.03
N HIS A 224 -0.55 -4.51 -1.95
CA HIS A 224 0.46 -4.38 -2.96
C HIS A 224 1.79 -4.95 -2.48
N ALA A 225 2.52 -5.45 -3.45
CA ALA A 225 3.89 -5.92 -3.34
C ALA A 225 4.63 -5.37 -4.54
N TYR A 226 5.14 -4.14 -4.44
CA TYR A 226 5.83 -3.48 -5.53
C TYR A 226 7.35 -3.54 -5.36
N LEU A 227 8.04 -3.87 -6.45
CA LEU A 227 9.50 -3.79 -6.56
C LEU A 227 9.86 -2.99 -7.81
N PHE A 228 10.58 -1.88 -7.61
CA PHE A 228 11.09 -1.02 -8.66
C PHE A 228 12.61 -1.07 -8.66
N LEU A 229 13.15 -1.36 -9.81
CA LEU A 229 14.58 -1.38 -10.08
C LEU A 229 14.84 -0.38 -11.19
N GLY A 230 15.90 0.40 -11.07
CA GLY A 230 16.27 1.33 -12.13
C GLY A 230 17.77 1.55 -12.19
N LYS A 231 18.23 2.05 -13.32
CA LYS A 231 19.61 2.44 -13.56
C LYS A 231 19.64 3.79 -14.28
N LEU A 232 20.43 4.72 -13.74
CA LEU A 232 20.77 5.96 -14.44
C LEU A 232 21.80 5.65 -15.52
N MET A 233 21.40 5.90 -16.75
CA MET A 233 22.20 5.74 -17.94
C MET A 233 23.08 6.98 -18.18
N ASP A 234 24.16 6.84 -18.95
CA ASP A 234 25.11 7.93 -19.19
C ASP A 234 24.49 9.10 -19.97
N ASN A 235 23.38 8.87 -20.68
CA ASN A 235 22.57 9.91 -21.34
C ASN A 235 21.65 10.69 -20.39
N GLY A 236 21.67 10.38 -19.08
CA GLY A 236 20.83 11.03 -18.07
C GLY A 236 19.42 10.45 -17.91
N GLN A 237 19.09 9.38 -18.63
CA GLN A 237 17.80 8.69 -18.54
C GLN A 237 17.82 7.62 -17.44
N LEU A 238 16.73 7.48 -16.70
CA LEU A 238 16.48 6.31 -15.86
C LEU A 238 15.79 5.22 -16.70
N THR A 239 16.30 4.00 -16.64
CA THR A 239 15.65 2.83 -17.24
C THR A 239 15.51 1.74 -16.18
N GLY A 240 14.40 1.03 -16.19
CA GLY A 240 14.09 0.15 -15.08
C GLY A 240 13.02 -0.88 -15.33
N THR A 241 12.79 -1.69 -14.31
CA THR A 241 11.77 -2.73 -14.26
C THR A 241 10.88 -2.49 -13.05
N TYR A 242 9.59 -2.73 -13.21
CA TYR A 242 8.59 -2.70 -12.15
C TYR A 242 7.93 -4.07 -12.06
N ARG A 243 7.80 -4.59 -10.84
CA ARG A 243 7.11 -5.84 -10.54
C ARG A 243 5.98 -5.60 -9.55
N SER A 244 4.84 -6.24 -9.78
CA SER A 244 3.70 -6.28 -8.87
C SER A 244 3.43 -7.73 -8.47
N GLY A 245 3.86 -8.10 -7.28
CA GLY A 245 3.87 -9.50 -6.84
C GLY A 245 4.63 -10.41 -7.82
N SER A 246 4.22 -11.68 -7.87
CA SER A 246 4.86 -12.72 -8.70
C SER A 246 4.29 -12.85 -10.12
N HIS A 247 3.28 -12.03 -10.48
CA HIS A 247 2.46 -12.25 -11.69
C HIS A 247 2.60 -11.16 -12.75
N TYR A 248 3.09 -9.97 -12.39
CA TYR A 248 3.19 -8.84 -13.32
C TYR A 248 4.58 -8.24 -13.26
N THR A 249 5.16 -7.99 -14.43
CA THR A 249 6.48 -7.37 -14.60
C THR A 249 6.48 -6.56 -15.89
N THR A 250 7.00 -5.35 -15.83
CA THR A 250 7.08 -4.44 -16.97
C THR A 250 8.33 -3.57 -16.92
N ASN A 251 8.69 -2.98 -18.05
CA ASN A 251 9.77 -2.00 -18.12
C ASN A 251 9.21 -0.57 -18.05
N TRP A 252 10.05 0.33 -17.54
CA TRP A 252 9.77 1.75 -17.51
C TRP A 252 11.03 2.55 -17.81
N GLU A 253 10.84 3.75 -18.32
CA GLU A 253 11.91 4.70 -18.59
C GLU A 253 11.45 6.07 -18.11
N ALA A 254 12.41 6.89 -17.67
CA ALA A 254 12.11 8.24 -17.24
C ALA A 254 13.23 9.23 -17.57
N VAL A 255 12.83 10.47 -17.85
CA VAL A 255 13.72 11.61 -18.07
C VAL A 255 13.44 12.69 -17.04
N LYS A 256 14.49 13.34 -16.54
CA LYS A 256 14.35 14.36 -15.51
C LYS A 256 13.61 15.57 -16.07
N ASP A 257 12.50 15.92 -15.45
CA ASP A 257 11.64 17.00 -15.92
C ASP A 257 10.89 17.61 -14.72
N LYS A 258 11.16 18.89 -14.47
CA LYS A 258 10.57 19.62 -13.34
C LYS A 258 9.12 20.00 -13.59
N GLU A 259 8.70 20.01 -14.86
CA GLU A 259 7.35 20.38 -15.30
C GLU A 259 6.55 19.15 -15.75
N ALA A 260 7.03 17.94 -15.45
CA ALA A 260 6.30 16.71 -15.77
C ALA A 260 4.94 16.72 -15.08
N ASN A 261 3.88 16.69 -15.88
CA ASN A 261 2.50 16.72 -15.43
C ASN A 261 1.70 15.67 -16.21
N LEU A 262 0.66 15.17 -15.56
CA LEU A 262 -0.32 14.27 -16.14
C LEU A 262 -1.55 15.06 -16.57
N HIS A 263 -2.47 14.40 -17.28
CA HIS A 263 -3.77 15.00 -17.57
C HIS A 263 -4.52 15.35 -16.27
N ASP A 264 -5.32 16.41 -16.35
CA ASP A 264 -6.15 16.83 -15.24
C ASP A 264 -7.18 15.73 -14.89
N ALA A 265 -7.27 15.37 -13.62
CA ALA A 265 -8.21 14.37 -13.10
C ALA A 265 -9.69 14.70 -13.40
N TYR A 266 -10.03 15.98 -13.63
CA TYR A 266 -11.37 16.42 -14.02
C TYR A 266 -11.69 16.23 -15.51
N ASP A 267 -10.68 15.92 -16.34
CA ASP A 267 -10.85 15.73 -17.79
C ASP A 267 -10.90 14.27 -18.23
N LEU A 268 -10.61 13.33 -17.32
CA LEU A 268 -10.46 11.91 -17.63
C LEU A 268 -11.80 11.18 -17.86
N THR A 269 -12.75 11.35 -16.95
CA THR A 269 -14.13 10.84 -17.08
C THR A 269 -15.09 12.02 -17.13
N LYS A 270 -16.06 11.96 -18.06
CA LYS A 270 -17.03 13.03 -18.31
C LYS A 270 -18.44 12.50 -18.18
N SER A 271 -19.36 13.37 -17.78
CA SER A 271 -20.78 13.05 -17.94
C SER A 271 -21.15 13.17 -19.42
N ASN A 272 -21.92 12.22 -19.92
CA ASN A 272 -22.41 12.22 -21.30
C ASN A 272 -23.84 12.79 -21.42
N THR A 273 -24.43 13.26 -20.30
CA THR A 273 -25.78 13.82 -20.23
C THR A 273 -25.84 15.01 -19.26
N SER A 274 -26.85 15.86 -19.42
CA SER A 274 -27.23 16.90 -18.45
C SER A 274 -28.41 16.50 -17.56
N ASP A 275 -28.95 15.30 -17.77
CA ASP A 275 -30.09 14.79 -17.01
C ASP A 275 -29.69 14.49 -15.56
N PRO A 276 -30.64 14.61 -14.61
CA PRO A 276 -30.41 14.15 -13.24
C PRO A 276 -29.91 12.71 -13.21
N LEU A 277 -28.90 12.46 -12.39
CA LEU A 277 -28.34 11.17 -12.06
C LEU A 277 -29.44 10.27 -11.50
N SER A 278 -29.51 9.03 -11.99
CA SER A 278 -30.41 8.00 -11.49
C SER A 278 -29.58 6.80 -11.07
N LEU A 279 -29.58 6.51 -9.77
CA LEU A 279 -28.76 5.46 -9.18
C LEU A 279 -29.56 4.72 -8.11
N SER A 280 -29.60 3.40 -8.24
CA SER A 280 -30.21 2.50 -7.27
C SER A 280 -29.40 1.22 -7.19
N PHE A 281 -28.84 0.94 -6.02
CA PHE A 281 -28.00 -0.24 -5.79
C PHE A 281 -28.32 -0.86 -4.43
N GLU A 282 -28.11 -2.16 -4.29
CA GLU A 282 -28.17 -2.80 -2.98
C GLU A 282 -26.99 -2.37 -2.12
N ASN A 283 -27.19 -2.12 -0.83
CA ASN A 283 -26.11 -1.94 0.13
C ASN A 283 -25.49 -3.27 0.55
N GLU A 284 -24.52 -3.22 1.47
CA GLU A 284 -23.81 -4.40 1.97
C GLU A 284 -24.71 -5.42 2.71
N SER A 285 -25.94 -5.03 3.05
CA SER A 285 -26.96 -5.88 3.67
C SER A 285 -28.02 -6.41 2.69
N GLY A 286 -27.94 -6.03 1.41
CA GLY A 286 -28.91 -6.40 0.38
C GLY A 286 -30.15 -5.50 0.31
N THR A 287 -30.15 -4.36 1.02
CA THR A 287 -31.25 -3.39 0.95
C THR A 287 -31.02 -2.44 -0.21
N MET A 288 -32.00 -2.26 -1.08
CA MET A 288 -31.92 -1.30 -2.19
C MET A 288 -31.91 0.14 -1.65
N VAL A 289 -30.95 0.93 -2.09
CA VAL A 289 -30.80 2.35 -1.76
C VAL A 289 -30.79 3.14 -3.06
N SER A 290 -31.58 4.21 -3.11
CA SER A 290 -31.67 5.12 -4.24
C SER A 290 -31.19 6.51 -3.85
N ILE A 291 -30.56 7.23 -4.78
CA ILE A 291 -30.20 8.65 -4.57
C ILE A 291 -31.43 9.58 -4.48
N ASP A 292 -32.60 9.07 -4.84
CA ASP A 292 -33.90 9.75 -4.71
C ASP A 292 -34.59 9.50 -3.36
N ASP A 293 -34.02 8.65 -2.49
CA ASP A 293 -34.56 8.39 -1.15
C ASP A 293 -34.64 9.68 -0.32
N ASP A 294 -35.62 9.77 0.58
CA ASP A 294 -35.92 11.00 1.33
C ASP A 294 -34.71 11.59 2.08
N LYS A 295 -33.79 10.74 2.55
CA LYS A 295 -32.53 11.15 3.21
C LYS A 295 -31.66 12.04 2.32
N TYR A 296 -31.69 11.85 1.01
CA TYR A 296 -30.81 12.48 0.04
C TYR A 296 -31.44 13.69 -0.69
N LYS A 297 -32.74 13.93 -0.48
CA LYS A 297 -33.45 15.05 -1.12
C LYS A 297 -32.91 16.39 -0.66
N ASN A 298 -32.78 17.33 -1.61
CA ASN A 298 -32.28 18.69 -1.40
C ASN A 298 -30.85 18.78 -0.82
N LYS A 299 -30.07 17.69 -0.89
CA LYS A 299 -28.68 17.63 -0.44
C LYS A 299 -27.71 17.54 -1.61
N ILE A 300 -26.54 18.11 -1.44
CA ILE A 300 -25.37 17.83 -2.28
C ILE A 300 -24.95 16.39 -2.00
N LYS A 301 -24.51 15.66 -3.04
CA LYS A 301 -24.10 14.26 -2.91
C LYS A 301 -22.70 14.09 -3.47
N LEU A 302 -21.87 13.41 -2.72
CA LEU A 302 -20.55 12.95 -3.14
C LEU A 302 -20.62 11.45 -3.38
N ILE A 303 -20.54 11.05 -4.64
CA ILE A 303 -20.67 9.64 -5.01
C ILE A 303 -19.27 9.12 -5.34
N GLN A 304 -18.75 8.31 -4.44
CA GLN A 304 -17.44 7.69 -4.56
C GLN A 304 -17.58 6.33 -5.24
N LEU A 305 -17.09 6.19 -6.47
CA LEU A 305 -16.94 4.90 -7.13
C LEU A 305 -15.60 4.30 -6.67
N MET A 306 -15.62 3.15 -6.02
CA MET A 306 -14.44 2.58 -5.36
C MET A 306 -14.40 1.06 -5.44
N GLY A 307 -13.34 0.46 -4.89
CA GLY A 307 -13.31 -0.96 -4.55
C GLY A 307 -12.53 -1.17 -3.25
N THR A 308 -12.96 -2.09 -2.41
CA THR A 308 -12.31 -2.34 -1.09
C THR A 308 -10.86 -2.81 -1.19
N TRP A 309 -10.49 -3.29 -2.37
CA TRP A 309 -9.18 -3.79 -2.74
C TRP A 309 -8.19 -2.70 -3.21
N CYS A 310 -8.63 -1.44 -3.31
CA CYS A 310 -7.91 -0.32 -3.88
C CYS A 310 -7.41 0.63 -2.75
N PRO A 311 -6.10 0.68 -2.47
CA PRO A 311 -5.55 1.57 -1.44
C PRO A 311 -5.78 3.06 -1.68
N ASN A 312 -5.73 3.54 -2.92
CA ASN A 312 -6.04 4.96 -3.22
C ASN A 312 -7.50 5.29 -2.90
N CYS A 313 -8.40 4.32 -3.03
CA CYS A 313 -9.81 4.45 -2.63
C CYS A 313 -9.96 4.49 -1.10
N MET A 314 -9.12 3.74 -0.38
CA MET A 314 -9.03 3.82 1.08
C MET A 314 -8.55 5.21 1.51
N ASP A 315 -7.51 5.76 0.87
CA ASP A 315 -7.01 7.10 1.17
C ASP A 315 -8.06 8.18 0.89
N GLU A 316 -8.77 8.10 -0.24
CA GLU A 316 -9.87 9.03 -0.53
C GLU A 316 -11.00 8.93 0.51
N THR A 317 -11.30 7.71 0.98
CA THR A 317 -12.28 7.50 2.07
C THR A 317 -11.82 8.16 3.37
N VAL A 318 -10.55 8.00 3.74
CA VAL A 318 -9.95 8.66 4.92
C VAL A 318 -9.96 10.17 4.77
N PHE A 319 -9.66 10.68 3.57
CA PHE A 319 -9.73 12.10 3.25
C PHE A 319 -11.14 12.65 3.45
N LEU A 320 -12.16 12.05 2.80
CA LEU A 320 -13.55 12.51 2.89
C LEU A 320 -14.02 12.53 4.35
N LYS A 321 -13.76 11.46 5.11
CA LYS A 321 -14.07 11.40 6.54
C LYS A 321 -13.41 12.53 7.32
N THR A 322 -12.09 12.66 7.19
CA THR A 322 -11.31 13.68 7.92
C THR A 322 -11.74 15.09 7.54
N TYR A 323 -12.09 15.31 6.27
CA TYR A 323 -12.53 16.60 5.76
C TYR A 323 -13.86 17.02 6.41
N PHE A 324 -14.87 16.14 6.44
CA PHE A 324 -16.18 16.46 7.02
C PHE A 324 -16.21 16.42 8.56
N GLU A 325 -15.28 15.71 9.20
CA GLU A 325 -15.02 15.88 10.65
C GLU A 325 -14.55 17.30 10.98
N LYS A 326 -13.69 17.89 10.14
CA LYS A 326 -13.19 19.26 10.30
C LYS A 326 -14.15 20.33 9.78
N HIS A 327 -14.96 19.99 8.77
CA HIS A 327 -15.89 20.89 8.10
C HIS A 327 -17.31 20.28 8.09
N PRO A 328 -18.01 20.24 9.24
CA PRO A 328 -19.35 19.66 9.31
C PRO A 328 -20.30 20.32 8.30
N ALA A 329 -20.96 19.51 7.48
CA ALA A 329 -21.91 19.95 6.47
C ALA A 329 -23.13 19.01 6.48
N ASP A 330 -24.24 19.47 7.04
CA ASP A 330 -25.50 18.73 7.13
C ASP A 330 -26.28 18.64 5.81
N ASP A 331 -25.93 19.51 4.85
CA ASP A 331 -26.46 19.56 3.50
C ASP A 331 -25.64 18.77 2.46
N VAL A 332 -24.63 18.00 2.91
CA VAL A 332 -23.82 17.12 2.07
C VAL A 332 -23.95 15.68 2.56
N GLU A 333 -24.15 14.74 1.62
CA GLU A 333 -24.14 13.30 1.89
C GLU A 333 -23.08 12.60 1.04
N ILE A 334 -22.47 11.56 1.58
CA ILE A 334 -21.52 10.70 0.86
C ILE A 334 -22.21 9.37 0.57
N ILE A 335 -21.98 8.81 -0.62
CA ILE A 335 -22.41 7.46 -1.00
C ILE A 335 -21.23 6.78 -1.68
N SER A 336 -20.76 5.64 -1.14
CA SER A 336 -19.72 4.85 -1.80
C SER A 336 -20.37 3.73 -2.59
N ILE A 337 -19.99 3.54 -3.85
CA ILE A 337 -20.41 2.42 -4.71
C ILE A 337 -19.17 1.55 -4.97
N GLY A 338 -19.17 0.36 -4.39
CA GLY A 338 -18.07 -0.59 -4.45
C GLY A 338 -18.18 -1.55 -5.62
N PHE A 339 -17.16 -1.57 -6.48
CA PHE A 339 -16.97 -2.54 -7.54
C PHE A 339 -15.83 -3.50 -7.15
N GLU A 340 -16.17 -4.76 -6.93
CA GLU A 340 -15.37 -5.72 -6.17
C GLU A 340 -14.69 -6.81 -7.01
N ARG A 341 -13.61 -7.38 -6.47
CA ARG A 341 -12.85 -8.48 -7.11
C ARG A 341 -13.61 -9.80 -7.14
N TYR A 342 -14.47 -10.05 -6.16
CA TYR A 342 -15.31 -11.25 -6.14
C TYR A 342 -16.46 -11.12 -7.15
N LYS A 343 -16.63 -12.14 -8.00
CA LYS A 343 -17.81 -12.28 -8.86
C LYS A 343 -19.05 -12.74 -8.10
N ASP A 344 -18.84 -13.47 -7.00
CA ASP A 344 -19.89 -13.89 -6.08
C ASP A 344 -20.37 -12.68 -5.26
N ALA A 345 -21.67 -12.37 -5.34
CA ALA A 345 -22.24 -11.17 -4.75
C ALA A 345 -22.19 -11.18 -3.21
N GLU A 346 -22.36 -12.35 -2.57
CA GLU A 346 -22.32 -12.46 -1.12
C GLU A 346 -20.91 -12.22 -0.59
N LYS A 347 -19.89 -12.78 -1.25
CA LYS A 347 -18.47 -12.49 -0.94
C LYS A 347 -18.13 -11.02 -1.17
N ALA A 348 -18.60 -10.42 -2.27
CA ALA A 348 -18.38 -9.01 -2.55
C ALA A 348 -19.01 -8.10 -1.48
N LYS A 349 -20.28 -8.33 -1.12
CA LYS A 349 -20.97 -7.62 -0.04
C LYS A 349 -20.29 -7.83 1.32
N ALA A 350 -19.78 -9.03 1.59
CA ALA A 350 -19.02 -9.30 2.81
C ALA A 350 -17.72 -8.47 2.87
N SER A 351 -17.04 -8.26 1.74
CA SER A 351 -15.89 -7.35 1.65
C SER A 351 -16.28 -5.90 1.91
N LEU A 352 -17.37 -5.42 1.29
CA LEU A 352 -17.89 -4.07 1.53
C LEU A 352 -18.28 -3.84 3.00
N LYS A 353 -18.96 -4.81 3.61
CA LYS A 353 -19.33 -4.76 5.03
C LYS A 353 -18.11 -4.70 5.95
N ARG A 354 -17.09 -5.51 5.65
CA ARG A 354 -15.82 -5.52 6.40
C ARG A 354 -15.09 -4.19 6.24
N PHE A 355 -15.03 -3.63 5.04
CA PHE A 355 -14.46 -2.31 4.78
C PHE A 355 -15.19 -1.22 5.56
N LYS A 356 -16.53 -1.14 5.43
CA LYS A 356 -17.37 -0.19 6.17
C LYS A 356 -17.12 -0.23 7.67
N THR A 357 -17.06 -1.43 8.24
CA THR A 357 -16.81 -1.65 9.67
C THR A 357 -15.39 -1.24 10.08
N ARG A 358 -14.36 -1.69 9.34
CA ARG A 358 -12.96 -1.45 9.70
C ARG A 358 -12.51 -0.01 9.50
N MET A 359 -13.09 0.68 8.51
CA MET A 359 -12.83 2.10 8.25
C MET A 359 -13.73 3.03 9.08
N ASN A 360 -14.69 2.47 9.83
CA ASN A 360 -15.71 3.21 10.59
C ASN A 360 -16.39 4.26 9.70
N ILE A 361 -17.03 3.77 8.64
CA ILE A 361 -17.77 4.54 7.65
C ILE A 361 -19.24 4.59 8.08
N ASP A 362 -19.76 5.80 8.25
CA ASP A 362 -21.14 6.03 8.71
C ASP A 362 -22.14 6.16 7.54
N HIS A 363 -21.64 6.46 6.34
CA HIS A 363 -22.48 6.62 5.15
C HIS A 363 -22.76 5.29 4.43
N GLU A 364 -23.63 5.33 3.41
CA GLU A 364 -24.03 4.11 2.68
C GLU A 364 -22.90 3.57 1.80
N VAL A 365 -22.72 2.24 1.84
CA VAL A 365 -21.76 1.52 0.99
C VAL A 365 -22.54 0.54 0.13
N LEU A 366 -22.64 0.86 -1.14
CA LEU A 366 -23.45 0.17 -2.13
C LEU A 366 -22.63 -0.84 -2.93
N TYR A 367 -23.27 -1.91 -3.36
CA TYR A 367 -22.69 -2.96 -4.19
C TYR A 367 -22.90 -2.65 -5.68
N GLY A 368 -21.86 -2.10 -6.30
CA GLY A 368 -21.81 -1.76 -7.72
C GLY A 368 -21.62 -2.97 -8.64
N GLY A 369 -21.07 -4.09 -8.16
CA GLY A 369 -20.82 -5.30 -8.95
C GLY A 369 -19.35 -5.65 -9.05
N HIS A 370 -18.93 -6.22 -10.18
CA HIS A 370 -17.54 -6.59 -10.42
C HIS A 370 -16.69 -5.38 -10.83
N TYR A 371 -15.42 -5.33 -10.41
CA TYR A 371 -14.50 -4.22 -10.64
C TYR A 371 -14.17 -3.90 -12.10
N ASP A 372 -14.47 -4.80 -13.03
CA ASP A 372 -14.18 -4.60 -14.45
C ASP A 372 -14.73 -3.25 -14.95
N LYS A 373 -13.85 -2.41 -15.49
CA LYS A 373 -14.16 -1.02 -15.85
C LYS A 373 -15.28 -0.91 -16.88
N LYS A 374 -15.34 -1.86 -17.83
CA LYS A 374 -16.39 -1.90 -18.85
C LYS A 374 -17.74 -2.25 -18.22
N ALA A 375 -17.80 -3.33 -17.43
CA ALA A 375 -19.01 -3.73 -16.72
C ALA A 375 -19.50 -2.66 -15.73
N ALA A 376 -18.57 -1.96 -15.07
CA ALA A 376 -18.90 -0.86 -14.18
C ALA A 376 -19.48 0.34 -14.95
N SER A 377 -18.90 0.68 -16.11
CA SER A 377 -19.40 1.76 -16.98
C SER A 377 -20.82 1.48 -17.49
N GLU A 378 -21.13 0.23 -17.82
CA GLU A 378 -22.49 -0.19 -18.25
C GLU A 378 -23.55 0.06 -17.16
N LYS A 379 -23.15 0.06 -15.88
CA LYS A 379 -24.03 0.37 -14.74
C LYS A 379 -24.12 1.86 -14.41
N MET A 380 -23.29 2.68 -15.02
CA MET A 380 -23.23 4.13 -14.83
C MET A 380 -23.40 4.84 -16.18
N PRO A 381 -24.53 4.65 -16.90
CA PRO A 381 -24.68 5.07 -18.30
C PRO A 381 -24.63 6.59 -18.51
N GLN A 382 -24.72 7.38 -17.43
CA GLN A 382 -24.62 8.84 -17.45
C GLN A 382 -23.17 9.35 -17.44
N LEU A 383 -22.21 8.43 -17.38
CA LEU A 383 -20.78 8.66 -17.56
C LEU A 383 -20.36 8.12 -18.93
N ASP A 384 -19.39 8.77 -19.56
CA ASP A 384 -18.79 8.27 -20.81
C ASP A 384 -18.05 6.94 -20.59
N LYS A 385 -17.33 6.83 -19.47
CA LYS A 385 -16.60 5.65 -19.00
C LYS A 385 -16.18 5.80 -17.53
N ILE A 386 -15.98 4.69 -16.84
CA ILE A 386 -15.23 4.65 -15.58
C ILE A 386 -13.79 4.26 -15.91
N MET A 387 -12.87 5.22 -15.79
CA MET A 387 -11.46 5.00 -16.13
C MET A 387 -10.65 4.46 -14.95
N ALA A 388 -10.98 4.84 -13.71
CA ALA A 388 -10.18 4.55 -12.52
C ALA A 388 -11.05 4.32 -11.29
N TYR A 389 -10.46 3.66 -10.30
CA TYR A 389 -10.93 3.69 -8.92
C TYR A 389 -9.85 4.34 -8.06
N PRO A 390 -10.18 5.34 -7.22
CA PRO A 390 -11.52 5.88 -7.07
C PRO A 390 -11.94 6.79 -8.24
N THR A 391 -13.23 7.10 -8.33
CA THR A 391 -13.76 8.23 -9.12
C THR A 391 -14.84 8.91 -8.28
N LEU A 392 -14.72 10.20 -8.04
CA LEU A 392 -15.63 10.98 -7.20
C LEU A 392 -16.54 11.87 -8.05
N LEU A 393 -17.85 11.67 -7.92
CA LEU A 393 -18.86 12.51 -8.56
C LEU A 393 -19.36 13.56 -7.57
N PHE A 394 -19.32 14.83 -7.98
CA PHE A 394 -19.92 15.94 -7.26
C PHE A 394 -21.31 16.19 -7.85
N VAL A 395 -22.36 15.95 -7.07
CA VAL A 395 -23.74 15.97 -7.53
C VAL A 395 -24.55 17.04 -6.77
N ASP A 396 -25.25 17.90 -7.50
CA ASP A 396 -26.01 19.00 -6.92
C ASP A 396 -27.31 18.53 -6.22
N ARG A 397 -28.04 19.50 -5.63
CA ARG A 397 -29.33 19.25 -4.95
C ARG A 397 -30.44 18.75 -5.88
N ASN A 398 -30.27 18.90 -7.20
CA ASN A 398 -31.18 18.43 -8.25
C ASN A 398 -30.70 17.12 -8.91
N ASN A 399 -29.75 16.41 -8.27
CA ASN A 399 -29.13 15.19 -8.77
C ASN A 399 -28.31 15.36 -10.06
N ARG A 400 -27.90 16.57 -10.45
CA ARG A 400 -27.04 16.77 -11.63
C ARG A 400 -25.57 16.68 -11.28
N ILE A 401 -24.79 16.01 -12.12
CA ILE A 401 -23.33 15.96 -11.98
C ILE A 401 -22.75 17.34 -12.32
N VAL A 402 -22.01 17.92 -11.38
CA VAL A 402 -21.34 19.23 -11.49
C VAL A 402 -19.87 19.05 -11.88
N LYS A 403 -19.18 18.12 -11.23
CA LYS A 403 -17.77 17.78 -11.47
C LYS A 403 -17.56 16.28 -11.28
N ILE A 404 -16.53 15.75 -11.92
CA ILE A 404 -16.06 14.38 -11.77
C ILE A 404 -14.56 14.43 -11.54
N HIS A 405 -14.06 13.86 -10.45
CA HIS A 405 -12.62 13.73 -10.21
C HIS A 405 -12.22 12.27 -10.34
N THR A 406 -11.28 11.96 -11.23
CA THR A 406 -10.89 10.59 -11.57
C THR A 406 -9.53 10.24 -10.97
N GLY A 407 -9.45 9.12 -10.26
CA GLY A 407 -8.25 8.74 -9.50
C GLY A 407 -8.10 9.54 -8.21
N PHE A 408 -7.10 9.16 -7.42
CA PHE A 408 -6.75 9.87 -6.19
C PHE A 408 -5.26 9.71 -5.92
N ASN A 409 -4.58 10.84 -5.73
CA ASN A 409 -3.18 10.91 -5.35
C ASN A 409 -3.12 11.23 -3.86
N GLY A 410 -2.58 10.29 -3.07
CA GLY A 410 -2.65 10.33 -1.62
C GLY A 410 -1.65 11.29 -0.98
N LEU A 411 -1.56 11.22 0.35
CA LEU A 411 -0.64 12.00 1.19
C LEU A 411 0.84 11.79 0.86
N ALA A 412 1.18 10.75 0.08
CA ALA A 412 2.51 10.50 -0.45
C ALA A 412 2.95 11.54 -1.50
N THR A 413 2.03 12.40 -1.96
CA THR A 413 2.20 13.25 -3.13
C THR A 413 2.21 14.75 -2.74
N PRO A 414 3.07 15.58 -3.36
CA PRO A 414 3.05 17.03 -3.15
C PRO A 414 1.79 17.71 -3.72
N GLU A 415 1.01 17.03 -4.55
CA GLU A 415 -0.24 17.52 -5.14
C GLU A 415 -1.42 17.52 -4.15
N TYR A 416 -1.37 16.68 -3.10
CA TYR A 416 -2.47 16.50 -2.15
C TYR A 416 -3.00 17.81 -1.51
N PRO A 417 -2.15 18.76 -1.04
CA PRO A 417 -2.66 20.01 -0.45
C PRO A 417 -3.43 20.89 -1.44
N ALA A 418 -3.06 20.86 -2.73
CA ALA A 418 -3.78 21.61 -3.76
C ALA A 418 -5.16 20.99 -4.01
N PHE A 419 -5.23 19.66 -4.04
CA PHE A 419 -6.49 18.92 -4.13
C PHE A 419 -7.43 19.23 -2.95
N GLU A 420 -6.94 19.18 -1.70
CA GLU A 420 -7.77 19.49 -0.52
C GLU A 420 -8.38 20.90 -0.59
N LYS A 421 -7.59 21.87 -1.04
CA LYS A 421 -8.05 23.25 -1.24
C LYS A 421 -9.14 23.33 -2.32
N GLU A 422 -8.89 22.76 -3.50
CA GLU A 422 -9.85 22.79 -4.60
C GLU A 422 -11.15 22.06 -4.25
N PHE A 423 -11.05 20.92 -3.57
CA PHE A 423 -12.20 20.18 -3.06
C PHE A 423 -13.10 21.09 -2.21
N GLY A 424 -12.53 21.85 -1.27
CA GLY A 424 -13.28 22.79 -0.46
C GLY A 424 -13.94 23.91 -1.26
N GLU A 425 -13.23 24.48 -2.23
CA GLU A 425 -13.78 25.51 -3.13
C GLU A 425 -14.97 24.97 -3.94
N ILE A 426 -14.91 23.71 -4.40
CA ILE A 426 -16.01 23.05 -5.12
C ILE A 426 -17.22 22.90 -4.19
N ILE A 427 -17.03 22.35 -2.99
CA ILE A 427 -18.13 22.17 -2.02
C ILE A 427 -18.80 23.51 -1.71
N GLU A 428 -18.03 24.55 -1.40
CA GLU A 428 -18.57 25.88 -1.14
C GLU A 428 -19.34 26.45 -2.33
N SER A 429 -18.86 26.23 -3.55
CA SER A 429 -19.54 26.69 -4.77
C SER A 429 -20.91 26.03 -4.97
N MET A 430 -21.04 24.75 -4.62
CA MET A 430 -22.29 23.99 -4.76
C MET A 430 -23.31 24.31 -3.67
N ARG A 431 -22.86 24.86 -2.54
CA ARG A 431 -23.72 25.22 -1.40
C ARG A 431 -24.43 26.56 -1.61
N LYS A 432 -23.79 27.49 -2.34
CA LYS A 432 -24.36 28.78 -2.78
C LYS A 432 -25.55 28.55 -3.72
#